data_AF-A0A7V2F3L3-F1
#
_entry.id   AF-A0A7V2F3L3-F1
#
_cell.length_a   1.000
_cell.length_b   1.000
_cell.length_c   1.000
_cell.angle_alpha   90.00
_cell.angle_beta   90.00
_cell.angle_gamma   90.00
#
_symmetry.space_group_name_H-M   'P 1'
#
loop_
_entity.id
_entity.type
_entity.pdbx_description
1 polymer ?
#
loop_
_entity_poly.entity_id
_entity_poly.type
_entity_poly.pdbx_seq_one_letter_code
_entity_poly.pdbx_strand_id
1 'polypeptide(L)'
;MNEERTEFKPYVPADTILPEFTWRAVILGAVLGLIFSAVTVYLGLKAGLTVAVNIPIAIIAMAFFAAMSKAKLGKPATVLEINTVQTTGAAGESIAAGIIFTLPALIFLGFTLDVTKAFVVALAGGSLGVCFLIPLRRYLIEREHGVLPYPEGIACAEVIKSGEKSGSHASAVFWGAGIGYAYKLLMSVFRFWREAPLWRPRFYSGSTLIGEVSPELLGVGYIIGPRTASIMVAGGFISWMLLIPLIKFFGAATPITIEEGGRLVQTTIGDLTSYSVLWNRYVRYIGAGAVVAGGIINLVRAMPTIIHSFKDSLAEIRGGDEAKKAVSRISRDLPLSFVFAGIAVAFVLIYLLLNIVIHPGHLFGNFIATLLI
;
A
#
# COMPACT_ATOMS: atom_id res chain seq x y z
N MET A 1 18.98 23.03 -15.51
CA MET A 1 18.18 22.96 -16.75
C MET A 1 16.85 23.61 -16.41
N ASN A 2 16.62 24.84 -16.86
CA ASN A 2 15.38 25.58 -16.60
C ASN A 2 14.31 25.02 -17.56
N GLU A 3 13.59 24.00 -17.13
CA GLU A 3 12.32 23.66 -17.78
C GLU A 3 11.29 24.72 -17.36
N GLU A 4 10.66 25.35 -18.35
CA GLU A 4 9.52 26.23 -18.14
C GLU A 4 8.46 25.48 -17.31
N ARG A 5 8.29 25.89 -16.05
CA ARG A 5 7.25 25.35 -15.18
C ARG A 5 5.91 25.68 -15.81
N THR A 6 5.32 24.72 -16.50
CA THR A 6 3.98 24.86 -17.08
C THR A 6 3.00 25.15 -15.95
N GLU A 7 2.32 26.29 -16.03
CA GLU A 7 1.35 26.69 -15.01
C GLU A 7 0.20 25.69 -15.00
N PHE A 8 -0.01 25.02 -13.86
CA PHE A 8 -1.03 23.98 -13.71
C PHE A 8 -2.43 24.57 -13.87
N LYS A 9 -3.16 24.10 -14.89
CA LYS A 9 -4.57 24.45 -15.10
C LYS A 9 -5.49 23.38 -14.50
N PRO A 10 -6.25 23.69 -13.43
CA PRO A 10 -7.14 22.72 -12.81
C PRO A 10 -8.35 22.42 -13.71
N TYR A 11 -8.89 21.20 -13.61
CA TYR A 11 -10.08 20.80 -14.37
C TYR A 11 -11.33 21.61 -13.97
N VAL A 12 -11.49 21.86 -12.67
CA VAL A 12 -12.48 22.81 -12.14
C VAL A 12 -11.74 24.10 -11.78
N PRO A 13 -12.09 25.26 -12.36
CA PRO A 13 -11.49 26.54 -12.02
C PRO A 13 -11.62 26.87 -10.52
N ALA A 14 -10.63 27.58 -9.97
CA ALA A 14 -10.61 27.96 -8.56
C ALA A 14 -11.83 28.82 -8.15
N ASP A 15 -12.34 29.62 -9.08
CA ASP A 15 -13.48 30.52 -8.88
C ASP A 15 -14.83 29.81 -8.90
N THR A 16 -14.89 28.57 -9.40
CA THR A 16 -16.14 27.82 -9.52
C THR A 16 -16.51 27.17 -8.19
N ILE A 17 -17.67 27.53 -7.63
CA ILE A 17 -18.19 26.96 -6.38
C ILE A 17 -19.02 25.72 -6.71
N LEU A 18 -18.44 24.54 -6.49
CA LEU A 18 -19.12 23.24 -6.56
C LEU A 18 -19.06 22.57 -5.18
N PRO A 19 -20.03 21.72 -4.83
CA PRO A 19 -19.89 20.81 -3.70
C PRO A 19 -18.59 20.00 -3.84
N GLU A 20 -17.75 20.01 -2.81
CA GLU A 20 -16.52 19.20 -2.72
C GLU A 20 -16.59 18.29 -1.50
N PHE A 21 -16.59 18.90 -0.32
CA PHE A 21 -16.60 18.21 0.97
C PHE A 21 -18.04 18.12 1.51
N THR A 22 -18.68 16.98 1.32
CA THR A 22 -20.07 16.73 1.77
C THR A 22 -20.14 15.50 2.69
N TRP A 23 -21.09 15.49 3.62
CA TRP A 23 -21.28 14.34 4.53
C TRP A 23 -21.60 13.05 3.80
N ARG A 24 -22.37 13.11 2.71
CA ARG A 24 -22.61 11.94 1.87
C ARG A 24 -21.31 11.38 1.25
N ALA A 25 -20.38 12.24 0.84
CA ALA A 25 -19.08 11.83 0.29
C ALA A 25 -18.18 11.22 1.38
N VAL A 26 -18.10 11.85 2.55
CA VAL A 26 -17.29 11.36 3.67
C VAL A 26 -17.80 10.03 4.20
N ILE A 27 -19.11 9.88 4.39
CA ILE A 27 -19.72 8.64 4.89
C ILE A 27 -19.51 7.49 3.89
N LEU A 28 -19.80 7.72 2.61
CA LEU A 28 -19.59 6.70 1.57
C LEU A 28 -18.12 6.31 1.47
N GLY A 29 -17.22 7.30 1.49
CA GLY A 29 -15.78 7.10 1.49
C GLY A 29 -15.32 6.28 2.69
N ALA A 30 -15.79 6.58 3.90
CA ALA A 30 -15.45 5.83 5.11
C ALA A 30 -15.93 4.37 5.05
N VAL A 31 -17.17 4.13 4.56
CA VAL A 31 -17.70 2.78 4.40
C VAL A 31 -16.89 1.98 3.38
N LEU A 32 -16.60 2.57 2.20
CA LEU A 32 -15.76 1.92 1.20
C LEU A 32 -14.35 1.72 1.72
N GLY A 33 -13.79 2.67 2.46
CA GLY A 33 -12.47 2.58 3.08
C GLY A 33 -12.37 1.44 4.09
N LEU A 34 -13.40 1.19 4.90
CA LEU A 34 -13.44 0.05 5.80
C LEU A 34 -13.41 -1.29 5.05
N ILE A 35 -14.20 -1.40 3.97
CA ILE A 35 -14.27 -2.62 3.15
C ILE A 35 -12.92 -2.86 2.46
N PHE A 36 -12.39 -1.84 1.79
CA PHE A 36 -11.14 -1.95 1.05
C PHE A 36 -9.92 -2.07 1.97
N SER A 37 -9.94 -1.50 3.17
CA SER A 37 -8.90 -1.72 4.18
C SER A 37 -8.84 -3.20 4.58
N ALA A 38 -9.98 -3.86 4.81
CA ALA A 38 -10.01 -5.30 5.09
C ALA A 38 -9.43 -6.13 3.93
N VAL A 39 -9.76 -5.77 2.68
CA VAL A 39 -9.20 -6.43 1.48
C VAL A 39 -7.69 -6.20 1.39
N THR A 40 -7.22 -4.97 1.60
CA THR A 40 -5.79 -4.62 1.57
C THR A 40 -5.01 -5.32 2.68
N VAL A 41 -5.56 -5.45 3.88
CA VAL A 41 -4.92 -6.20 4.96
C VAL A 41 -4.81 -7.68 4.58
N TYR A 42 -5.88 -8.28 4.06
CA TYR A 42 -5.87 -9.68 3.64
C TYR A 42 -4.86 -9.94 2.51
N LEU A 43 -4.93 -9.17 1.41
CA LEU A 43 -4.02 -9.32 0.28
C LEU A 43 -2.58 -8.96 0.65
N GLY A 44 -2.41 -7.93 1.48
CA GLY A 44 -1.11 -7.52 2.00
C GLY A 44 -0.43 -8.60 2.82
N LEU A 45 -1.15 -9.25 3.73
CA LEU A 45 -0.61 -10.35 4.54
C LEU A 45 -0.45 -11.66 3.74
N LYS A 46 -1.30 -11.92 2.76
CA LYS A 46 -1.24 -13.13 1.92
C LYS A 46 -0.14 -13.04 0.86
N ALA A 47 -0.12 -11.96 0.09
CA ALA A 47 0.71 -11.78 -1.09
C ALA A 47 1.92 -10.86 -0.86
N GLY A 48 1.98 -10.14 0.26
CA GLY A 48 3.05 -9.18 0.54
C GLY A 48 2.96 -7.89 -0.27
N LEU A 49 1.81 -7.63 -0.90
CA LEU A 49 1.59 -6.53 -1.84
C LEU A 49 0.27 -5.84 -1.54
N THR A 50 0.24 -4.51 -1.67
CA THR A 50 -1.01 -3.74 -1.64
C THR A 50 -1.51 -3.50 -3.06
N VAL A 51 -2.81 -3.30 -3.18
CA VAL A 51 -3.48 -3.07 -4.46
C VAL A 51 -4.13 -1.71 -4.40
N ALA A 52 -3.88 -0.88 -5.40
CA ALA A 52 -4.48 0.44 -5.53
C ALA A 52 -6.01 0.34 -5.55
N VAL A 53 -6.69 0.94 -4.57
CA VAL A 53 -8.17 0.94 -4.47
C VAL A 53 -8.82 2.22 -4.98
N ASN A 54 -8.01 3.23 -5.35
CA ASN A 54 -8.47 4.54 -5.81
C ASN A 54 -9.50 4.46 -6.96
N ILE A 55 -9.15 3.78 -8.05
CA ILE A 55 -10.00 3.68 -9.24
C ILE A 55 -11.31 2.92 -8.95
N PRO A 56 -11.28 1.71 -8.34
CA PRO A 56 -12.51 1.01 -7.94
C PRO A 56 -13.43 1.84 -7.06
N ILE A 57 -12.89 2.54 -6.04
CA ILE A 57 -13.69 3.35 -5.12
C ILE A 57 -14.37 4.49 -5.89
N ALA A 58 -13.65 5.19 -6.78
CA ALA A 58 -14.22 6.25 -7.60
C ALA A 58 -15.38 5.73 -8.47
N ILE A 59 -15.22 4.56 -9.11
CA ILE A 59 -16.25 3.97 -9.96
C ILE A 59 -17.49 3.54 -9.16
N ILE A 60 -17.29 2.92 -8.00
CA ILE A 60 -18.38 2.52 -7.10
C ILE A 60 -19.11 3.77 -6.58
N ALA A 61 -18.39 4.83 -6.24
CA ALA A 61 -18.97 6.10 -5.80
C ALA A 61 -19.84 6.75 -6.89
N MET A 62 -19.34 6.78 -8.14
CA MET A 62 -20.11 7.25 -9.29
C MET A 62 -21.38 6.43 -9.50
N ALA A 63 -21.28 5.10 -9.47
CA ALA A 63 -22.42 4.21 -9.62
C ALA A 63 -23.46 4.41 -8.52
N PHE A 64 -23.01 4.54 -7.27
CA PHE A 64 -23.86 4.77 -6.11
C PHE A 64 -24.63 6.09 -6.22
N PHE A 65 -23.95 7.20 -6.50
CA PHE A 65 -24.61 8.50 -6.65
C PHE A 65 -25.52 8.58 -7.88
N ALA A 66 -25.15 7.92 -8.98
CA ALA A 66 -26.02 7.80 -10.15
C ALA A 66 -27.30 7.00 -9.82
N ALA A 67 -27.19 5.90 -9.08
CA ALA A 67 -28.35 5.11 -8.64
C ALA A 67 -29.26 5.91 -7.68
N MET A 68 -28.67 6.59 -6.70
CA MET A 68 -29.39 7.48 -5.79
C MET A 68 -30.14 8.60 -6.52
N SER A 69 -29.51 9.18 -7.54
CA SER A 69 -30.14 10.21 -8.38
C SER A 69 -31.29 9.66 -9.21
N LYS A 70 -31.14 8.47 -9.81
CA LYS A 70 -32.23 7.78 -10.54
C LYS A 70 -33.41 7.43 -9.63
N ALA A 71 -33.13 7.03 -8.40
CA ALA A 71 -34.14 6.74 -7.39
C ALA A 71 -34.80 8.00 -6.79
N LYS A 72 -34.43 9.20 -7.25
CA LYS A 72 -34.89 10.50 -6.72
C LYS A 72 -34.57 10.73 -5.23
N LEU A 73 -33.60 10.00 -4.68
CA LEU A 73 -33.17 10.10 -3.28
C LEU A 73 -32.05 11.13 -3.07
N GLY A 74 -31.51 11.73 -4.14
CA GLY A 74 -30.47 12.75 -4.03
C GLY A 74 -30.06 13.35 -5.37
N LYS A 75 -29.19 14.37 -5.32
CA LYS A 75 -28.58 14.97 -6.51
C LYS A 75 -27.42 14.12 -7.02
N PRO A 76 -27.06 14.18 -8.32
CA PRO A 76 -25.79 13.62 -8.78
C PRO A 76 -24.62 14.21 -7.99
N ALA A 77 -23.55 13.45 -7.86
CA ALA A 77 -22.32 13.94 -7.25
C ALA A 77 -21.48 14.68 -8.28
N THR A 78 -20.76 15.71 -7.84
CA THR A 78 -19.77 16.39 -8.67
C THR A 78 -18.48 15.57 -8.75
N VAL A 79 -17.63 15.88 -9.72
CA VAL A 79 -16.25 15.36 -9.82
C VAL A 79 -15.48 15.52 -8.49
N LEU A 80 -15.70 16.63 -7.80
CA LEU A 80 -15.01 16.98 -6.55
C LEU A 80 -15.55 16.20 -5.35
N GLU A 81 -16.86 15.90 -5.31
CA GLU A 81 -17.43 14.99 -4.32
C GLU A 81 -16.94 13.56 -4.51
N ILE A 82 -16.86 13.07 -5.75
CA ILE A 82 -16.31 11.74 -6.05
C ILE A 82 -14.84 11.66 -5.66
N ASN A 83 -14.05 12.70 -5.96
CA ASN A 83 -12.66 12.80 -5.51
C ASN A 83 -12.54 12.74 -3.98
N THR A 84 -13.48 13.36 -3.26
CA THR A 84 -13.54 13.30 -1.78
C THR A 84 -13.88 11.88 -1.29
N VAL A 85 -14.82 11.18 -1.92
CA VAL A 85 -15.12 9.76 -1.59
C VAL A 85 -13.88 8.90 -1.79
N GLN A 86 -13.23 9.03 -2.94
CA GLN A 86 -12.03 8.28 -3.30
C GLN A 86 -10.90 8.54 -2.31
N THR A 87 -10.60 9.81 -2.02
CA THR A 87 -9.54 10.19 -1.08
C THR A 87 -9.83 9.65 0.33
N THR A 88 -11.08 9.77 0.79
CA THR A 88 -11.49 9.26 2.11
C THR A 88 -11.40 7.73 2.17
N GLY A 89 -11.83 7.02 1.13
CA GLY A 89 -11.76 5.57 1.08
C GLY A 89 -10.33 5.03 0.99
N ALA A 90 -9.48 5.68 0.19
CA ALA A 90 -8.07 5.32 0.02
C ALA A 90 -7.21 5.57 1.26
N ALA A 91 -7.64 6.45 2.17
CA ALA A 91 -7.00 6.59 3.47
C ALA A 91 -6.98 5.25 4.25
N GLY A 92 -8.01 4.42 4.07
CA GLY A 92 -8.06 3.07 4.66
C GLY A 92 -6.98 2.13 4.11
N GLU A 93 -6.64 2.23 2.82
CA GLU A 93 -5.53 1.50 2.19
C GLU A 93 -4.19 1.94 2.77
N SER A 94 -3.98 3.27 2.89
CA SER A 94 -2.74 3.85 3.40
C SER A 94 -2.44 3.41 4.82
N ILE A 95 -3.48 3.40 5.69
CA ILE A 95 -3.35 2.91 7.07
C ILE A 95 -3.13 1.39 7.08
N ALA A 96 -3.88 0.62 6.28
CA ALA A 96 -3.72 -0.82 6.18
C ALA A 96 -2.28 -1.20 5.79
N ALA A 97 -1.71 -0.53 4.78
CA ALA A 97 -0.34 -0.72 4.33
C ALA A 97 0.67 -0.52 5.47
N GLY A 98 0.53 0.56 6.25
CA GLY A 98 1.38 0.79 7.43
C GLY A 98 1.28 -0.35 8.46
N ILE A 99 0.06 -0.82 8.74
CA ILE A 99 -0.21 -1.87 9.73
C ILE A 99 0.36 -3.23 9.29
N ILE A 100 0.13 -3.66 8.05
CA ILE A 100 0.57 -4.99 7.58
C ILE A 100 2.08 -5.16 7.56
N PHE A 101 2.85 -4.08 7.44
CA PHE A 101 4.31 -4.15 7.45
C PHE A 101 4.90 -4.00 8.85
N THR A 102 4.25 -3.24 9.73
CA THR A 102 4.74 -2.97 11.09
C THR A 102 4.34 -4.05 12.09
N LEU A 103 3.09 -4.49 12.09
CA LEU A 103 2.58 -5.42 13.10
C LEU A 103 3.25 -6.80 13.04
N PRO A 104 3.45 -7.46 11.89
CA PRO A 104 4.15 -8.74 11.86
C PRO A 104 5.58 -8.64 12.39
N ALA A 105 6.28 -7.52 12.15
CA ALA A 105 7.61 -7.30 12.71
C ALA A 105 7.59 -7.25 14.23
N LEU A 106 6.60 -6.59 14.84
CA LEU A 106 6.40 -6.59 16.29
C LEU A 106 6.10 -8.01 16.82
N ILE A 107 5.28 -8.80 16.12
CA ILE A 107 5.03 -10.20 16.51
C ILE A 107 6.33 -11.02 16.50
N PHE A 108 7.17 -10.86 15.46
CA PHE A 108 8.45 -11.58 15.37
C PHE A 108 9.44 -11.18 16.48
N LEU A 109 9.34 -9.96 17.01
CA LEU A 109 10.12 -9.51 18.18
C LEU A 109 9.57 -10.05 19.51
N GLY A 110 8.49 -10.85 19.49
CA GLY A 110 7.89 -11.46 20.68
C GLY A 110 6.80 -10.61 21.35
N PHE A 111 6.34 -9.52 20.71
CA PHE A 111 5.28 -8.69 21.27
C PHE A 111 3.90 -9.31 21.05
N THR A 112 3.09 -9.35 22.11
CA THR A 112 1.68 -9.75 22.01
C THR A 112 0.85 -8.57 21.52
N LEU A 113 0.32 -8.71 20.31
CA LEU A 113 -0.61 -7.73 19.75
C LEU A 113 -2.03 -8.02 20.20
N ASP A 114 -2.60 -7.04 20.88
CA ASP A 114 -4.02 -6.96 21.19
C ASP A 114 -4.69 -5.99 20.23
N VAL A 115 -6.01 -6.15 20.00
CA VAL A 115 -6.80 -5.29 19.12
C VAL A 115 -6.67 -3.82 19.54
N THR A 116 -6.68 -3.55 20.84
CA THR A 116 -6.49 -2.19 21.36
C THR A 116 -5.11 -1.63 21.02
N LYS A 117 -4.05 -2.45 21.12
CA LYS A 117 -2.69 -2.02 20.77
C LYS A 117 -2.57 -1.71 19.28
N ALA A 118 -3.10 -2.59 18.44
CA ALA A 118 -3.13 -2.40 16.99
C ALA A 118 -3.92 -1.13 16.62
N PHE A 119 -5.05 -0.89 17.28
CA PHE A 119 -5.87 0.31 17.08
C PHE A 119 -5.11 1.60 17.43
N VAL A 120 -4.43 1.66 18.58
CA VAL A 120 -3.69 2.87 18.97
C VAL A 120 -2.50 3.12 18.03
N VAL A 121 -1.76 2.07 17.63
CA VAL A 121 -0.68 2.20 16.64
C VAL A 121 -1.23 2.73 15.31
N ALA A 122 -2.33 2.14 14.81
CA ALA A 122 -2.98 2.56 13.58
C ALA A 122 -3.46 4.03 13.64
N LEU A 123 -4.05 4.44 14.77
CA LEU A 123 -4.56 5.78 14.96
C LEU A 123 -3.42 6.80 15.03
N ALA A 124 -2.37 6.50 15.79
CA ALA A 124 -1.22 7.39 15.93
C ALA A 124 -0.43 7.50 14.61
N GLY A 125 -0.12 6.37 13.97
CA GLY A 125 0.57 6.34 12.67
C GLY A 125 -0.26 6.97 11.55
N GLY A 126 -1.57 6.72 11.51
CA GLY A 126 -2.47 7.35 10.55
C GLY A 126 -2.55 8.88 10.74
N SER A 127 -2.66 9.35 11.98
CA SER A 127 -2.68 10.78 12.30
C SER A 127 -1.36 11.46 11.93
N LEU A 128 -0.23 10.79 12.22
CA LEU A 128 1.11 11.23 11.85
C LEU A 128 1.25 11.35 10.32
N GLY A 129 0.79 10.34 9.57
CA GLY A 129 0.78 10.35 8.11
C GLY A 129 -0.02 11.52 7.52
N VAL A 130 -1.21 11.80 8.07
CA VAL A 130 -2.02 12.97 7.65
C VAL A 130 -1.28 14.29 7.90
N CYS A 131 -0.59 14.42 9.04
CA CYS A 131 0.18 15.62 9.34
C CYS A 131 1.38 15.78 8.39
N PHE A 132 2.15 14.71 8.12
CA PHE A 132 3.29 14.76 7.21
C PHE A 132 2.92 14.98 5.74
N LEU A 133 1.71 14.60 5.32
CA LEU A 133 1.24 14.83 3.96
C LEU A 133 1.20 16.33 3.61
N ILE A 134 0.89 17.19 4.58
CA ILE A 134 0.69 18.63 4.35
C ILE A 134 1.96 19.34 3.84
N PRO A 135 3.12 19.28 4.53
CA PRO A 135 4.34 19.89 4.01
C PRO A 135 4.85 19.19 2.75
N LEU A 136 4.72 17.86 2.67
CA LEU A 136 5.16 17.09 1.50
C LEU A 136 4.34 17.39 0.25
N ARG A 137 3.05 17.68 0.37
CA ARG A 137 2.14 18.03 -0.74
C ARG A 137 2.66 19.24 -1.51
N ARG A 138 3.02 20.33 -0.83
CA ARG A 138 3.52 21.54 -1.49
C ARG A 138 4.79 21.28 -2.28
N TYR A 139 5.71 20.51 -1.70
CA TYR A 139 6.97 20.18 -2.37
C TYR A 139 6.74 19.22 -3.54
N LEU A 140 6.13 18.06 -3.30
CA LEU A 140 5.99 16.99 -4.28
C LEU A 140 4.95 17.30 -5.36
N ILE A 141 3.85 17.98 -5.04
CA ILE A 141 2.76 18.21 -5.98
C ILE A 141 2.87 19.58 -6.65
N GLU A 142 3.05 20.66 -5.87
CA GLU A 142 3.05 22.02 -6.43
C GLU A 142 4.41 22.39 -7.04
N ARG A 143 5.54 22.13 -6.37
CA ARG A 143 6.87 22.49 -6.89
C ARG A 143 7.41 21.54 -7.94
N GLU A 144 7.22 20.24 -7.74
CA GLU A 144 7.65 19.18 -8.67
C GLU A 144 6.56 18.83 -9.70
N HIS A 145 5.60 19.74 -9.91
CA HIS A 145 4.55 19.58 -10.92
C HIS A 145 5.16 19.40 -12.32
N GLY A 146 4.74 18.35 -13.03
CA GLY A 146 5.24 18.03 -14.37
C GLY A 146 6.56 17.24 -14.40
N VAL A 147 7.31 17.19 -13.28
CA VAL A 147 8.54 16.40 -13.16
C VAL A 147 8.23 14.98 -12.68
N LEU A 148 7.40 14.86 -11.64
CA LEU A 148 7.03 13.57 -11.08
C LEU A 148 5.83 12.97 -11.84
N PRO A 149 5.98 11.78 -12.45
CA PRO A 149 4.84 11.09 -13.05
C PRO A 149 3.98 10.55 -11.91
N TYR A 150 2.75 11.03 -11.78
CA TYR A 150 1.72 10.53 -10.86
C TYR A 150 0.75 9.60 -11.61
N PRO A 151 1.18 8.44 -12.15
CA PRO A 151 0.40 7.66 -13.10
C PRO A 151 -0.96 7.22 -12.52
N GLU A 152 -0.97 6.79 -11.26
CA GLU A 152 -2.19 6.35 -10.59
C GLU A 152 -3.18 7.50 -10.34
N GLY A 153 -2.67 8.62 -9.82
CA GLY A 153 -3.48 9.82 -9.58
C GLY A 153 -4.07 10.39 -10.87
N ILE A 154 -3.27 10.41 -11.95
CA ILE A 154 -3.72 10.84 -13.28
C ILE A 154 -4.78 9.88 -13.83
N ALA A 155 -4.55 8.57 -13.75
CA ALA A 155 -5.52 7.57 -14.21
C ALA A 155 -6.84 7.68 -13.46
N CYS A 156 -6.80 7.83 -12.13
CA CYS A 156 -8.00 8.02 -11.32
C CYS A 156 -8.73 9.32 -11.68
N ALA A 157 -7.99 10.43 -11.81
CA ALA A 157 -8.57 11.71 -12.22
C ALA A 157 -9.25 11.61 -13.60
N GLU A 158 -8.65 10.89 -14.56
CA GLU A 158 -9.23 10.70 -15.89
C GLU A 158 -10.51 9.87 -15.84
N VAL A 159 -10.55 8.82 -15.01
CA VAL A 159 -11.76 8.01 -14.78
C VAL A 159 -12.89 8.84 -14.16
N ILE A 160 -12.59 9.70 -13.19
CA ILE A 160 -13.60 10.57 -12.56
C ILE A 160 -14.12 11.58 -13.59
N LYS A 161 -13.24 12.21 -14.38
CA LYS A 161 -13.62 13.17 -15.43
C LYS A 161 -14.41 12.51 -16.57
N SER A 162 -14.04 11.30 -17.00
CA SER A 162 -14.73 10.58 -18.07
C SER A 162 -16.11 10.07 -17.61
N GLY A 163 -16.25 9.75 -16.32
CA GLY A 163 -17.51 9.31 -15.72
C GLY A 163 -18.59 10.40 -15.69
N GLU A 164 -18.22 11.68 -15.64
CA GLU A 164 -19.17 12.79 -15.81
C GLU A 164 -19.76 12.84 -17.23
N LYS A 165 -18.95 12.52 -18.25
CA LYS A 165 -19.34 12.58 -19.68
C LYS A 165 -20.04 11.32 -20.16
N SER A 166 -19.68 10.15 -19.63
CA SER A 166 -20.29 8.87 -20.01
C SER A 166 -20.54 8.01 -18.77
N GLY A 167 -21.80 7.75 -18.44
CA GLY A 167 -22.20 6.91 -17.30
C GLY A 167 -21.91 5.40 -17.47
N SER A 168 -20.90 5.02 -18.27
CA SER A 168 -20.70 3.67 -18.81
C SER A 168 -19.66 2.83 -18.05
N HIS A 169 -18.76 3.42 -17.26
CA HIS A 169 -17.64 2.67 -16.67
C HIS A 169 -17.99 1.76 -15.46
N ALA A 170 -19.16 1.95 -14.85
CA ALA A 170 -19.57 1.18 -13.68
C ALA A 170 -19.82 -0.31 -13.98
N SER A 171 -20.41 -0.61 -15.14
CA SER A 171 -20.78 -1.98 -15.50
C SER A 171 -19.56 -2.91 -15.59
N ALA A 172 -18.43 -2.42 -16.12
CA ALA A 172 -17.20 -3.18 -16.24
C ALA A 172 -16.65 -3.62 -14.87
N VAL A 173 -16.68 -2.74 -13.87
CA VAL A 173 -16.20 -3.07 -12.51
C VAL A 173 -17.09 -4.11 -11.84
N PHE A 174 -18.41 -3.98 -11.96
CA PHE A 174 -19.33 -4.97 -11.41
C PHE A 174 -19.26 -6.32 -12.13
N TRP A 175 -19.10 -6.33 -13.46
CA TRP A 175 -18.85 -7.56 -14.21
C TRP A 175 -17.52 -8.20 -13.82
N GLY A 176 -16.45 -7.41 -13.68
CA GLY A 176 -15.16 -7.90 -13.21
C GLY A 176 -15.25 -8.53 -11.81
N ALA A 177 -15.94 -7.86 -10.88
CA ALA A 177 -16.19 -8.40 -9.54
C ALA A 177 -17.01 -9.70 -9.58
N GLY A 178 -18.06 -9.76 -10.41
CA GLY A 178 -18.88 -10.95 -10.58
C GLY A 178 -18.10 -12.14 -11.17
N ILE A 179 -17.30 -11.90 -12.21
CA ILE A 179 -16.44 -12.92 -12.83
C ILE A 179 -15.37 -13.39 -11.84
N GLY A 180 -14.71 -12.47 -11.13
CA GLY A 180 -13.72 -12.81 -10.11
C GLY A 180 -14.31 -13.63 -8.97
N TYR A 181 -15.50 -13.25 -8.49
CA TYR A 181 -16.24 -14.00 -7.47
C TYR A 181 -16.61 -15.40 -7.96
N ALA A 182 -17.20 -15.51 -9.15
CA ALA A 182 -17.54 -16.80 -9.75
C ALA A 182 -16.30 -17.68 -9.92
N TYR A 183 -15.20 -17.12 -10.41
CA TYR A 183 -13.93 -17.82 -10.54
C TYR A 183 -13.44 -18.36 -9.19
N LYS A 184 -13.36 -17.51 -8.15
CA LYS A 184 -12.89 -17.91 -6.82
C LYS A 184 -13.81 -18.94 -6.18
N LEU A 185 -15.11 -18.86 -6.43
CA LEU A 185 -16.11 -19.80 -5.95
C LEU A 185 -15.94 -21.18 -6.61
N LEU A 186 -15.81 -21.23 -7.94
CA LEU A 186 -15.51 -22.47 -8.69
C LEU A 186 -14.19 -23.12 -8.26
N MET A 187 -13.19 -22.30 -7.98
CA MET A 187 -11.85 -22.71 -7.56
C MET A 187 -11.80 -23.21 -6.10
N SER A 188 -12.39 -22.47 -5.16
CA SER A 188 -12.19 -22.72 -3.72
C SER A 188 -13.28 -23.62 -3.12
N VAL A 189 -14.52 -23.45 -3.56
CA VAL A 189 -15.68 -24.21 -3.05
C VAL A 189 -15.87 -25.50 -3.85
N PHE A 190 -16.01 -25.37 -5.17
CA PHE A 190 -16.23 -26.53 -6.04
C PHE A 190 -14.95 -27.29 -6.41
N ARG A 191 -13.78 -26.70 -6.13
CA ARG A 191 -12.45 -27.32 -6.35
C ARG A 191 -12.24 -27.85 -7.77
N PHE A 192 -12.78 -27.15 -8.78
CA PHE A 192 -12.61 -27.54 -10.19
C PHE A 192 -11.14 -27.54 -10.65
N TRP A 193 -10.31 -26.66 -10.09
CA TRP A 193 -8.86 -26.66 -10.31
C TRP A 193 -8.11 -26.30 -9.02
N ARG A 194 -6.80 -26.57 -9.01
CA ARG A 194 -5.92 -26.30 -7.86
C ARG A 194 -5.62 -24.80 -7.76
N GLU A 195 -5.54 -24.28 -6.54
CA GLU A 195 -5.18 -22.87 -6.32
C GLU A 195 -3.74 -22.54 -6.70
N ALA A 196 -2.83 -23.44 -6.32
CA ALA A 196 -1.43 -23.36 -6.66
C ALA A 196 -1.02 -24.63 -7.42
N PRO A 197 -1.27 -24.73 -8.74
CA PRO A 197 -0.69 -25.80 -9.55
C PRO A 197 0.82 -25.83 -9.35
N LEU A 198 1.31 -27.02 -9.04
CA LEU A 198 2.71 -27.29 -8.75
C LEU A 198 3.22 -28.30 -9.76
N TRP A 199 4.30 -27.93 -10.45
CA TRP A 199 5.02 -28.77 -11.36
C TRP A 199 6.50 -28.85 -10.97
N ARG A 200 7.01 -30.09 -10.90
CA ARG A 200 8.41 -30.38 -10.58
C ARG A 200 9.05 -31.09 -11.78
N PRO A 201 9.87 -30.37 -12.57
CA PRO A 201 10.59 -30.98 -13.68
C PRO A 201 11.50 -32.12 -13.20
N ARG A 202 11.31 -33.33 -13.73
CA ARG A 202 12.13 -34.50 -13.36
C ARG A 202 13.61 -34.35 -13.74
N PHE A 203 13.89 -33.60 -14.81
CA PHE A 203 15.24 -33.39 -15.32
C PHE A 203 16.04 -32.34 -14.52
N TYR A 204 15.38 -31.57 -13.63
CA TYR A 204 16.02 -30.50 -12.89
C TYR A 204 15.68 -30.60 -11.40
N SER A 205 16.50 -31.38 -10.68
CA SER A 205 16.34 -31.63 -9.25
C SER A 205 16.44 -30.33 -8.43
N GLY A 206 15.60 -30.19 -7.41
CA GLY A 206 15.49 -28.96 -6.62
C GLY A 206 14.61 -27.88 -7.23
N SER A 207 14.22 -28.00 -8.50
CA SER A 207 13.40 -26.99 -9.18
C SER A 207 11.90 -27.22 -8.94
N THR A 208 11.15 -26.13 -8.79
CA THR A 208 9.69 -26.21 -8.67
C THR A 208 9.03 -25.00 -9.32
N LEU A 209 8.13 -25.24 -10.27
CA LEU A 209 7.26 -24.21 -10.83
C LEU A 209 5.93 -24.28 -10.08
N ILE A 210 5.67 -23.26 -9.28
CA ILE A 210 4.40 -23.02 -8.61
C ILE A 210 3.89 -21.66 -9.06
N GLY A 211 2.61 -21.59 -9.42
CA GLY A 211 1.93 -20.33 -9.65
C GLY A 211 0.59 -20.37 -8.94
N GLU A 212 0.28 -19.34 -8.16
CA GLU A 212 -1.06 -19.18 -7.61
C GLU A 212 -1.96 -18.53 -8.68
N VAL A 213 -2.93 -19.27 -9.19
CA VAL A 213 -3.80 -18.84 -10.29
C VAL A 213 -5.07 -18.24 -9.70
N SER A 214 -4.92 -17.22 -8.87
CA SER A 214 -6.03 -16.57 -8.20
C SER A 214 -6.45 -15.29 -8.95
N PRO A 215 -7.76 -15.00 -9.05
CA PRO A 215 -8.25 -13.85 -9.81
C PRO A 215 -7.78 -12.53 -9.19
N GLU A 216 -7.59 -12.50 -7.87
CA GLU A 216 -6.99 -11.36 -7.17
C GLU A 216 -5.57 -11.06 -7.68
N LEU A 217 -4.67 -12.04 -7.73
CA LEU A 217 -3.28 -11.85 -8.18
C LEU A 217 -3.20 -11.51 -9.68
N LEU A 218 -4.11 -12.06 -10.48
CA LEU A 218 -4.23 -11.67 -11.90
C LEU A 218 -4.60 -10.18 -12.03
N GLY A 219 -5.56 -9.71 -11.22
CA GLY A 219 -5.94 -8.30 -11.15
C GLY A 219 -4.78 -7.40 -10.72
N VAL A 220 -4.06 -7.78 -9.66
CA VAL A 220 -2.85 -7.05 -9.20
C VAL A 220 -1.82 -6.95 -10.33
N GLY A 221 -1.52 -8.08 -10.98
CA GLY A 221 -0.55 -8.15 -12.08
C GLY A 221 -0.92 -7.26 -13.26
N TYR A 222 -2.21 -7.15 -13.58
CA TYR A 222 -2.70 -6.26 -14.62
C TYR A 222 -2.51 -4.78 -14.26
N ILE A 223 -2.79 -4.40 -13.01
CA ILE A 223 -2.66 -3.01 -12.53
C ILE A 223 -1.19 -2.56 -12.51
N ILE A 224 -0.28 -3.37 -11.96
CA ILE A 224 1.15 -3.01 -11.87
C ILE A 224 1.87 -3.07 -13.22
N GLY A 225 1.24 -3.69 -14.21
CA GLY A 225 1.72 -3.79 -15.58
C GLY A 225 2.79 -4.88 -15.81
N PRO A 226 3.08 -5.20 -17.09
CA PRO A 226 3.96 -6.31 -17.46
C PRO A 226 5.42 -6.11 -17.03
N ARG A 227 5.88 -4.85 -16.94
CA ARG A 227 7.26 -4.56 -16.51
C ARG A 227 7.47 -4.93 -15.05
N THR A 228 6.61 -4.49 -14.15
CA THR A 228 6.72 -4.80 -12.72
C THR A 228 6.44 -6.28 -12.48
N ALA A 229 5.40 -6.82 -13.12
CA ALA A 229 5.06 -8.24 -13.01
C ALA A 229 6.21 -9.16 -13.47
N SER A 230 6.89 -8.83 -14.58
CA SER A 230 8.04 -9.63 -15.06
C SER A 230 9.23 -9.59 -14.11
N ILE A 231 9.50 -8.46 -13.45
CA ILE A 231 10.54 -8.37 -12.41
C ILE A 231 10.19 -9.28 -11.23
N MET A 232 8.92 -9.30 -10.79
CA MET A 232 8.48 -10.18 -9.71
C MET A 232 8.58 -11.66 -10.10
N VAL A 233 8.17 -12.02 -11.32
CA VAL A 233 8.33 -13.36 -11.88
C VAL A 233 9.80 -13.75 -11.94
N ALA A 234 10.69 -12.84 -12.34
CA ALA A 234 12.13 -13.08 -12.33
C ALA A 234 12.66 -13.37 -10.92
N GLY A 235 12.17 -12.68 -9.89
CA GLY A 235 12.50 -12.98 -8.48
C GLY A 235 12.03 -14.37 -8.05
N GLY A 236 10.80 -14.76 -8.44
CA GLY A 236 10.28 -16.11 -8.22
C GLY A 236 11.09 -17.18 -8.97
N PHE A 237 11.50 -16.90 -10.21
CA PHE A 237 12.35 -17.76 -11.02
C PHE A 237 13.74 -17.92 -10.38
N ILE A 238 14.39 -16.83 -9.98
CA ILE A 238 15.69 -16.90 -9.27
C ILE A 238 15.54 -17.73 -7.99
N SER A 239 14.46 -17.55 -7.24
CA SER A 239 14.23 -18.30 -6.00
C SER A 239 14.05 -19.81 -6.26
N TRP A 240 13.11 -20.18 -7.12
CA TRP A 240 12.65 -21.57 -7.26
C TRP A 240 13.34 -22.35 -8.39
N MET A 241 13.88 -21.67 -9.40
CA MET A 241 14.59 -22.27 -10.55
C MET A 241 16.10 -22.09 -10.50
N LEU A 242 16.66 -21.26 -9.61
CA LEU A 242 18.11 -21.09 -9.49
C LEU A 242 18.63 -21.41 -8.08
N LEU A 243 18.22 -20.65 -7.06
CA LEU A 243 18.79 -20.75 -5.72
C LEU A 243 18.51 -22.11 -5.05
N ILE A 244 17.27 -22.61 -5.10
CA ILE A 244 16.96 -23.92 -4.49
C ILE A 244 17.72 -25.07 -5.17
N PRO A 245 17.72 -25.22 -6.51
CA PRO A 245 18.57 -26.20 -7.19
C PRO A 245 20.05 -26.08 -6.83
N LEU A 246 20.57 -24.85 -6.75
CA LEU A 246 21.97 -24.58 -6.40
C LEU A 246 22.29 -25.07 -4.97
N ILE A 247 21.43 -24.73 -4.01
CA ILE A 247 21.54 -25.19 -2.62
C ILE A 247 21.45 -26.71 -2.56
N LYS A 248 20.54 -27.32 -3.32
CA LYS A 248 20.39 -28.77 -3.36
C LYS A 248 21.63 -29.46 -3.94
N PHE A 249 22.19 -28.90 -5.01
CA PHE A 249 23.35 -29.46 -5.70
C PHE A 249 24.62 -29.37 -4.84
N PHE A 250 24.97 -28.18 -4.34
CA PHE A 250 26.18 -27.99 -3.53
C PHE A 250 26.02 -28.49 -2.09
N GLY A 251 24.82 -28.38 -1.53
CA GLY A 251 24.52 -28.78 -0.16
C GLY A 251 24.15 -30.26 -0.02
N ALA A 252 24.22 -31.06 -1.09
CA ALA A 252 23.63 -32.41 -1.15
C ALA A 252 23.99 -33.32 0.03
N ALA A 253 25.24 -33.24 0.53
CA ALA A 253 25.77 -34.03 1.66
C ALA A 253 25.56 -33.40 3.05
N THR A 254 24.97 -32.20 3.11
CA THR A 254 24.79 -31.46 4.37
C THR A 254 23.63 -32.06 5.16
N PRO A 255 23.84 -32.47 6.43
CA PRO A 255 22.78 -32.97 7.27
C PRO A 255 21.82 -31.82 7.64
N ILE A 256 20.53 -32.11 7.59
CA ILE A 256 19.46 -31.19 7.93
C ILE A 256 18.41 -31.92 8.77
N THR A 257 18.09 -31.35 9.93
CA THR A 257 16.99 -31.84 10.76
C THR A 257 15.69 -31.26 10.26
N ILE A 258 14.73 -32.08 9.88
CA ILE A 258 13.38 -31.68 9.47
C ILE A 258 12.35 -32.29 10.42
N GLU A 259 11.18 -31.66 10.50
CA GLU A 259 10.05 -32.22 11.23
C GLU A 259 9.15 -32.96 10.24
N GLU A 260 9.02 -34.27 10.41
CA GLU A 260 8.13 -35.12 9.62
C GLU A 260 7.22 -35.92 10.57
N GLY A 261 5.90 -35.77 10.42
CA GLY A 261 4.92 -36.47 11.26
C GLY A 261 5.03 -36.14 12.76
N GLY A 262 5.47 -34.93 13.13
CA GLY A 262 5.65 -34.50 14.51
C GLY A 262 6.93 -35.03 15.19
N ARG A 263 7.86 -35.61 14.42
CA ARG A 263 9.17 -36.06 14.91
C ARG A 263 10.29 -35.37 14.17
N LEU A 264 11.38 -35.07 14.87
CA LEU A 264 12.59 -34.55 14.28
C LEU A 264 13.38 -35.70 13.64
N VAL A 265 13.54 -35.65 12.33
CA VAL A 265 14.29 -36.62 11.52
C VAL A 265 15.52 -35.92 10.95
N GLN A 266 16.70 -36.52 11.10
CA GLN A 266 17.88 -36.09 10.36
C GLN A 266 17.87 -36.72 8.97
N THR A 267 17.98 -35.88 7.96
CA THR A 267 18.12 -36.28 6.56
C THR A 267 19.21 -35.45 5.91
N THR A 268 19.49 -35.69 4.64
CA THR A 268 20.43 -34.88 3.85
C THR A 268 19.66 -33.98 2.89
N ILE A 269 20.22 -32.82 2.55
CA ILE A 269 19.58 -31.90 1.58
C ILE A 269 19.32 -32.58 0.22
N GLY A 270 20.20 -33.49 -0.21
CA GLY A 270 20.03 -34.25 -1.46
C GLY A 270 18.76 -35.10 -1.49
N ASP A 271 18.40 -35.68 -0.35
CA ASP A 271 17.29 -36.62 -0.18
C ASP A 271 15.94 -35.93 0.03
N LEU A 272 15.93 -34.59 0.15
CA LEU A 272 14.70 -33.84 0.31
C LEU A 272 13.79 -33.97 -0.92
N THR A 273 12.56 -34.41 -0.65
CA THR A 273 11.47 -34.44 -1.62
C THR A 273 10.62 -33.17 -1.57
N SER A 274 10.62 -32.45 -0.44
CA SER A 274 9.91 -31.18 -0.26
C SER A 274 10.88 -30.00 -0.21
N TYR A 275 10.93 -29.24 -1.30
CA TYR A 275 11.84 -28.10 -1.43
C TYR A 275 11.38 -26.84 -0.69
N SER A 276 10.16 -26.83 -0.15
CA SER A 276 9.67 -25.71 0.68
C SER A 276 10.48 -25.52 1.96
N VAL A 277 11.12 -26.60 2.46
CA VAL A 277 12.05 -26.52 3.60
C VAL A 277 13.26 -25.65 3.26
N LEU A 278 13.85 -25.85 2.07
CA LEU A 278 14.99 -25.07 1.60
C LEU A 278 14.61 -23.62 1.36
N TRP A 279 13.40 -23.38 0.85
CA TRP A 279 12.88 -22.02 0.72
C TRP A 279 12.76 -21.33 2.07
N ASN A 280 12.12 -21.97 3.06
CA ASN A 280 11.89 -21.39 4.38
C ASN A 280 13.18 -21.10 5.16
N ARG A 281 14.19 -21.98 5.05
CA ARG A 281 15.43 -21.87 5.84
C ARG A 281 16.50 -21.01 5.21
N TYR A 282 16.54 -20.92 3.88
CA TYR A 282 17.64 -20.24 3.19
C TYR A 282 17.11 -19.11 2.30
N VAL A 283 16.32 -19.46 1.28
CA VAL A 283 15.94 -18.51 0.22
C VAL A 283 15.10 -17.36 0.75
N ARG A 284 14.20 -17.63 1.72
CA ARG A 284 13.39 -16.59 2.38
C ARG A 284 14.26 -15.51 3.05
N TYR A 285 15.36 -15.87 3.70
CA TYR A 285 16.26 -14.92 4.35
C TYR A 285 17.13 -14.15 3.34
N ILE A 286 17.56 -14.82 2.25
CA ILE A 286 18.24 -14.15 1.14
C ILE A 286 17.32 -13.09 0.52
N GLY A 287 16.06 -13.46 0.25
CA GLY A 287 15.04 -12.55 -0.24
C GLY A 287 14.76 -11.40 0.73
N ALA A 288 14.59 -11.69 2.01
CA ALA A 288 14.40 -10.67 3.05
C ALA A 288 15.58 -9.69 3.11
N GLY A 289 16.82 -10.19 3.03
CA GLY A 289 18.02 -9.36 2.99
C GLY A 289 18.06 -8.46 1.74
N ALA A 290 17.67 -8.99 0.57
CA ALA A 290 17.58 -8.20 -0.65
C ALA A 290 16.52 -7.08 -0.56
N VAL A 291 15.37 -7.36 0.06
CA VAL A 291 14.31 -6.36 0.32
C VAL A 291 14.82 -5.27 1.26
N VAL A 292 15.50 -5.63 2.36
CA VAL A 292 16.09 -4.66 3.30
C VAL A 292 17.13 -3.79 2.60
N ALA A 293 18.04 -4.39 1.83
CA ALA A 293 19.06 -3.65 1.08
C ALA A 293 18.41 -2.68 0.07
N GLY A 294 17.41 -3.13 -0.68
CA GLY A 294 16.65 -2.28 -1.61
C GLY A 294 15.96 -1.11 -0.91
N GLY A 295 15.37 -1.35 0.27
CA GLY A 295 14.76 -0.31 1.11
C GLY A 295 15.77 0.74 1.57
N ILE A 296 16.93 0.33 2.08
CA ILE A 296 18.00 1.23 2.51
C ILE A 296 18.53 2.06 1.32
N ILE A 297 18.80 1.41 0.18
CA ILE A 297 19.30 2.10 -1.03
C ILE A 297 18.29 3.16 -1.49
N ASN A 298 17.00 2.83 -1.50
CA ASN A 298 15.95 3.78 -1.87
C ASN A 298 15.84 4.94 -0.88
N LEU A 299 15.92 4.66 0.43
CA LEU A 299 15.93 5.71 1.45
C LEU A 299 17.11 6.66 1.25
N VAL A 300 18.33 6.12 1.09
CA VAL A 300 19.55 6.91 0.84
C VAL A 300 19.41 7.76 -0.42
N ARG A 301 18.80 7.23 -1.48
CA ARG A 301 18.52 7.99 -2.71
C ARG A 301 17.48 9.09 -2.52
N ALA A 302 16.50 8.89 -1.64
CA ALA A 302 15.44 9.86 -1.35
C ALA A 302 15.87 10.92 -0.30
N MET A 303 16.89 10.65 0.51
CA MET A 303 17.37 11.54 1.57
C MET A 303 17.60 13.00 1.12
N PRO A 304 18.25 13.29 -0.02
CA PRO A 304 18.46 14.67 -0.46
C PRO A 304 17.14 15.43 -0.67
N THR A 305 16.16 14.79 -1.30
CA THR A 305 14.83 15.37 -1.55
C THR A 305 14.09 15.62 -0.24
N ILE A 306 14.15 14.68 0.70
CA ILE A 306 13.55 14.82 2.03
C ILE A 306 14.17 16.01 2.76
N ILE A 307 15.50 16.10 2.81
CA ILE A 307 16.22 17.19 3.49
C ILE A 307 15.88 18.55 2.87
N HIS A 308 15.89 18.66 1.53
CA HIS A 308 15.50 19.90 0.85
C HIS A 308 14.06 20.31 1.17
N SER A 309 13.13 19.36 1.17
CA SER A 309 11.72 19.60 1.51
C SER A 309 11.55 20.15 2.92
N PHE A 310 12.24 19.57 3.91
CA PHE A 310 12.20 20.05 5.30
C PHE A 310 12.87 21.41 5.46
N LYS A 311 14.00 21.65 4.79
CA LYS A 311 14.72 22.93 4.83
C LYS A 311 13.85 24.06 4.27
N ASP A 312 13.20 23.83 3.15
CA ASP A 312 12.30 24.80 2.52
C ASP A 312 11.07 25.07 3.40
N SER A 313 10.49 24.02 3.98
CA SER A 313 9.35 24.14 4.90
C SER A 313 9.71 24.98 6.15
N LEU A 314 10.91 24.79 6.70
CA LEU A 314 11.38 25.56 7.85
C LEU A 314 11.73 27.01 7.49
N ALA A 315 12.26 27.23 6.28
CA ALA A 315 12.53 28.58 5.77
C ALA A 315 11.22 29.38 5.60
N GLU A 316 10.14 28.74 5.15
CA GLU A 316 8.82 29.38 5.01
C GLU A 316 8.24 29.83 6.35
N ILE A 317 8.40 29.02 7.41
CA ILE A 317 7.96 29.37 8.77
C ILE A 317 8.74 30.57 9.33
N ARG A 318 10.05 30.64 9.04
CA ARG A 318 10.90 31.76 9.46
C ARG A 318 10.68 33.03 8.62
N GLY A 319 10.15 32.87 7.40
CA GLY A 319 9.95 33.94 6.42
C GLY A 319 8.76 34.87 6.67
N GLY A 320 8.01 34.71 7.77
CA GLY A 320 7.04 35.69 8.28
C GLY A 320 6.08 36.34 7.27
N ASP A 321 4.84 35.83 7.22
CA ASP A 321 3.57 36.53 6.92
C ASP A 321 3.40 37.49 5.71
N GLU A 322 4.40 37.72 4.85
CA GLU A 322 4.24 38.55 3.63
C GLU A 322 3.46 37.85 2.49
N ALA A 323 3.19 36.55 2.62
CA ALA A 323 2.47 35.75 1.63
C ALA A 323 0.96 35.59 1.88
N LYS A 324 0.35 36.45 2.72
CA LYS A 324 -1.12 36.52 2.90
C LYS A 324 -1.89 37.14 1.73
N LYS A 325 -1.30 37.21 0.52
CA LYS A 325 -2.04 37.56 -0.70
C LYS A 325 -2.94 36.39 -1.08
N ALA A 326 -4.24 36.68 -1.23
CA ALA A 326 -5.32 35.84 -1.77
C ALA A 326 -4.87 34.43 -2.21
N VAL A 327 -4.63 33.55 -1.24
CA VAL A 327 -4.19 32.18 -1.52
C VAL A 327 -5.33 31.52 -2.26
N SER A 328 -5.08 31.08 -3.50
CA SER A 328 -6.04 30.33 -4.30
C SER A 328 -6.64 29.19 -3.47
N ARG A 329 -7.93 28.88 -3.66
CA ARG A 329 -8.60 27.76 -2.98
C ARG A 329 -7.78 26.46 -3.04
N ILE A 330 -7.04 26.28 -4.14
CA ILE A 330 -6.25 25.10 -4.46
C ILE A 330 -4.99 24.97 -3.58
N SER A 331 -4.45 26.07 -3.05
CA SER A 331 -3.20 26.09 -2.27
C SER A 331 -3.43 26.39 -0.79
N ARG A 332 -4.67 26.25 -0.32
CA ARG A 332 -5.03 26.46 1.09
C ARG A 332 -4.76 25.18 1.90
N ASP A 333 -3.72 25.23 2.73
CA ASP A 333 -3.39 24.16 3.69
C ASP A 333 -3.67 24.59 5.14
N LEU A 334 -3.61 23.62 6.06
CA LEU A 334 -3.61 23.90 7.50
C LEU A 334 -2.33 24.68 7.89
N PRO A 335 -2.41 25.58 8.89
CA PRO A 335 -1.23 26.29 9.38
C PRO A 335 -0.14 25.30 9.83
N LEU A 336 1.09 25.51 9.37
CA LEU A 336 2.21 24.61 9.68
C LEU A 336 2.42 24.42 11.18
N SER A 337 2.15 25.43 12.00
CA SER A 337 2.21 25.31 13.47
C SER A 337 1.27 24.22 14.03
N PHE A 338 0.05 24.13 13.50
CA PHE A 338 -0.90 23.08 13.87
C PHE A 338 -0.41 21.70 13.41
N VAL A 339 0.21 21.63 12.23
CA VAL A 339 0.78 20.40 11.69
C VAL A 339 1.94 19.90 12.56
N PHE A 340 2.90 20.76 12.91
CA PHE A 340 4.01 20.39 13.79
C PHE A 340 3.54 20.01 15.19
N ALA A 341 2.52 20.69 15.72
CA ALA A 341 1.90 20.29 16.98
C ALA A 341 1.28 18.89 16.88
N GLY A 342 0.57 18.58 15.78
CA GLY A 342 0.02 17.26 15.51
C GLY A 342 1.10 16.16 15.43
N ILE A 343 2.20 16.43 14.73
CA ILE A 343 3.36 15.51 14.65
C ILE A 343 3.95 15.29 16.06
N ALA A 344 4.15 16.35 16.84
CA ALA A 344 4.70 16.24 18.19
C ALA A 344 3.79 15.41 19.11
N VAL A 345 2.47 15.64 19.06
CA VAL A 345 1.50 14.86 19.83
C VAL A 345 1.51 13.39 19.42
N ALA A 346 1.50 13.10 18.12
CA ALA A 346 1.56 11.73 17.62
C ALA A 346 2.87 11.03 18.04
N PHE A 347 4.01 11.71 17.93
CA PHE A 347 5.30 11.21 18.39
C PHE A 347 5.28 10.86 19.89
N VAL A 348 4.77 11.76 20.73
CA VAL A 348 4.65 11.52 22.17
C VAL A 348 3.73 10.33 22.46
N LEU A 349 2.60 10.21 21.75
CA LEU A 349 1.69 9.08 21.92
C LEU A 349 2.33 7.74 21.54
N ILE A 350 3.06 7.67 20.43
CA ILE A 350 3.79 6.46 20.00
C ILE A 350 4.89 6.13 21.00
N TYR A 351 5.65 7.12 21.45
CA TYR A 351 6.70 6.95 22.45
C TYR A 351 6.15 6.41 23.78
N LEU A 352 5.04 6.97 24.26
CA LEU A 352 4.39 6.51 25.49
C LEU A 352 3.82 5.09 25.32
N LEU A 353 3.20 4.79 24.18
CA LEU A 353 2.72 3.45 23.88
C LEU A 353 3.87 2.42 23.94
N LEU A 354 5.00 2.75 23.31
CA LEU A 354 6.17 1.87 23.32
C LEU A 354 6.73 1.68 24.73
N ASN A 355 6.80 2.74 25.52
CA ASN A 355 7.35 2.65 26.88
C ASN A 355 6.42 2.05 27.93
N ILE A 356 5.10 2.13 27.75
CA ILE A 356 4.14 1.66 28.75
C ILE A 356 3.60 0.27 28.37
N VAL A 357 3.31 0.04 27.09
CA VAL A 357 2.48 -1.08 26.66
C VAL A 357 3.25 -2.14 25.88
N ILE A 358 4.26 -1.74 25.10
CA ILE A 358 4.95 -2.65 24.18
C ILE A 358 6.27 -3.13 24.78
N HIS A 359 7.16 -2.22 25.16
CA HIS A 359 8.51 -2.53 25.64
C HIS A 359 8.90 -1.70 26.87
N PRO A 360 8.30 -1.96 28.04
CA PRO A 360 8.60 -1.22 29.26
C PRO A 360 10.08 -1.36 29.67
N GLY A 361 10.68 -0.25 30.11
CA GLY A 361 12.07 -0.21 30.60
C GLY A 361 13.15 0.13 29.58
N HIS A 362 12.85 0.17 28.28
CA HIS A 362 13.84 0.40 27.21
C HIS A 362 13.71 1.79 26.57
N LEU A 363 13.87 2.85 27.38
CA LEU A 363 13.66 4.25 26.99
C LEU A 363 14.39 4.66 25.70
N PHE A 364 15.66 4.27 25.54
CA PHE A 364 16.47 4.63 24.39
C PHE A 364 16.06 3.86 23.12
N GLY A 365 15.83 2.54 23.24
CA GLY A 365 15.35 1.72 22.13
C GLY A 365 13.98 2.17 21.64
N ASN A 366 13.09 2.51 22.56
CA ASN A 366 11.75 3.02 22.25
C ASN A 366 11.80 4.39 21.59
N PHE A 367 12.75 5.27 21.98
CA PHE A 367 12.93 6.56 21.32
C PHE A 367 13.35 6.40 19.85
N ILE A 368 14.35 5.54 19.58
CA ILE A 368 14.78 5.25 18.21
C ILE A 368 13.64 4.61 17.42
N ALA A 369 12.92 3.64 18.00
CA ALA A 369 11.78 3.01 17.36
C ALA A 369 10.68 4.03 17.02
N THR A 370 10.38 4.97 17.92
CA THR A 370 9.42 6.06 17.66
C THR A 370 9.85 6.95 16.51
N LEU A 371 11.16 7.19 16.35
CA LEU A 371 11.69 8.02 15.27
C LEU A 371 11.72 7.30 13.90
N LEU A 372 11.76 5.96 13.92
CA LEU A 372 11.72 5.12 12.72
C LEU A 372 10.30 4.78 12.26
N ILE A 373 9.32 4.80 13.17
CA ILE A 373 7.88 4.69 12.90
C ILE A 373 7.36 6.04 12.41
#